data_AF-A0AAV5TI94-F1
#
_entry.id   AF-A0AAV5TI94-F1
#
_cell.length_a   1.000
_cell.length_b   1.000
_cell.length_c   1.000
_cell.angle_alpha   90.00
_cell.angle_beta   90.00
_cell.angle_gamma   90.00
#
_symmetry.space_group_name_H-M   'P 1'
#
loop_
_entity.id
_entity.type
_entity.pdbx_description
1 polymer ?
#
loop_
_entity_poly.entity_id
_entity_poly.type
_entity_poly.pdbx_seq_one_letter_code
_entity_poly.pdbx_strand_id
1 'polypeptide(L)'
;MLPQRVFVSLDAQSVIFIVQKVVFVFSMTLNCIALICLFKQTPPHQSMLRNYLILTQIWMIIADVVYDISLDGVPLFLIVGGYCCGWLCTTGIPIPYIVVFKCILLSNIGVSILIYVIYRQQAILFDSRPFKMNIVTDNKHDNSHCTYIYVLLSLLFICSKTNRLRVQ
;
A
#
# COMPACT_ATOMS: atom_id res chain seq x y z
N MET A 1 3.72 36.19 -1.11
CA MET A 1 4.60 35.32 -1.93
C MET A 1 3.76 34.73 -3.05
N LEU A 2 4.03 35.11 -4.30
CA LEU A 2 3.35 34.51 -5.45
C LEU A 2 3.90 33.09 -5.65
N PRO A 3 3.04 32.06 -5.80
CA PRO A 3 3.51 30.72 -6.09
C PRO A 3 4.27 30.73 -7.42
N GLN A 4 5.54 30.32 -7.40
CA GLN A 4 6.31 30.07 -8.62
C GLN A 4 5.57 28.98 -9.41
N ARG A 5 5.03 29.36 -10.57
CA ARG A 5 4.42 28.41 -11.49
C ARG A 5 5.54 27.63 -12.16
N VAL A 6 5.80 26.42 -11.66
CA VAL A 6 6.68 25.46 -12.34
C VAL A 6 5.94 25.00 -13.59
N PHE A 7 6.42 25.41 -14.75
CA PHE A 7 5.91 24.94 -16.03
C PHE A 7 6.65 23.68 -16.44
N VAL A 8 5.94 22.56 -16.51
CA VAL A 8 6.41 21.33 -17.12
C VAL A 8 6.04 21.38 -18.61
N SER A 9 6.97 21.06 -19.51
CA SER A 9 6.63 21.01 -20.95
C SER A 9 5.65 19.87 -21.21
N LEU A 10 4.74 20.06 -22.17
CA LEU A 10 3.75 19.05 -22.56
C LEU A 10 4.44 17.76 -23.04
N ASP A 11 5.57 17.89 -23.73
CA ASP A 11 6.37 16.75 -24.17
C ASP A 11 6.87 15.91 -22.99
N ALA A 12 7.44 16.56 -21.96
CA ALA A 12 7.91 15.87 -20.77
C ALA A 12 6.77 15.14 -20.04
N GLN A 13 5.60 15.77 -19.94
CA GLN A 13 4.42 15.16 -19.32
C GLN A 13 3.99 13.88 -20.07
N SER A 14 3.94 13.92 -21.40
CA SER A 14 3.56 12.75 -22.21
C SER A 14 4.52 11.57 -22.02
N VAL A 15 5.82 11.84 -21.95
CA VAL A 15 6.84 10.81 -21.71
C VAL A 15 6.66 10.17 -20.34
N ILE A 16 6.40 10.96 -19.30
CA ILE A 16 6.19 10.45 -17.95
C ILE A 16 4.96 9.53 -17.90
N PHE A 17 3.87 9.90 -18.55
CA PHE A 17 2.67 9.06 -18.59
C PHE A 17 2.90 7.75 -19.33
N ILE A 18 3.62 7.77 -20.45
CA ILE A 18 3.98 6.54 -21.18
C ILE A 18 4.83 5.63 -20.29
N VAL A 19 5.86 6.18 -19.65
CA VAL A 19 6.72 5.42 -18.73
C VAL A 19 5.91 4.81 -17.59
N GLN A 20 5.00 5.58 -16.99
CA GLN A 20 4.13 5.09 -15.92
C GLN A 20 3.23 3.94 -16.38
N LYS A 21 2.61 4.05 -17.57
CA LYS A 21 1.79 2.96 -18.13
C LYS A 21 2.62 1.70 -18.41
N VAL A 22 3.84 1.86 -18.93
CA VAL A 22 4.76 0.73 -19.14
C VAL A 22 5.10 0.07 -17.81
N VAL A 23 5.50 0.85 -16.79
CA VAL A 23 5.79 0.34 -15.44
C VAL A 23 4.59 -0.37 -14.83
N PHE A 24 3.38 0.17 -15.00
CA PHE A 24 2.15 -0.45 -14.55
C PHE A 24 1.91 -1.83 -15.18
N VAL A 25 2.07 -1.96 -16.51
CA VAL A 25 1.93 -3.25 -17.21
C VAL A 25 2.96 -4.26 -16.70
N PHE A 26 4.21 -3.85 -16.51
CA PHE A 26 5.24 -4.72 -15.94
C PHE A 26 4.93 -5.09 -14.48
N SER A 27 4.49 -4.16 -13.65
CA SER A 27 4.10 -4.42 -12.26
C SER A 27 2.95 -5.44 -12.19
N MET A 28 1.90 -5.24 -12.99
CA MET A 28 0.74 -6.13 -13.02
C MET A 28 1.11 -7.54 -13.48
N THR A 29 1.94 -7.68 -14.53
CA THR A 29 2.39 -9.00 -14.99
C THR A 29 3.22 -9.72 -13.94
N LEU A 30 4.18 -9.03 -13.30
CA LEU A 30 4.96 -9.59 -12.20
C LEU A 30 4.08 -9.96 -11.00
N ASN A 31 3.11 -9.12 -10.65
CA ASN A 31 2.20 -9.38 -9.55
C ASN A 31 1.32 -10.62 -9.80
N CYS A 32 0.85 -10.81 -11.03
CA CYS A 32 0.12 -12.00 -11.44
C CYS A 32 0.99 -13.27 -11.38
N ILE A 33 2.23 -13.19 -11.88
CA ILE A 33 3.18 -14.32 -11.82
C ILE A 33 3.47 -14.68 -10.35
N ALA A 34 3.74 -13.70 -9.51
CA ALA A 34 3.99 -13.90 -8.08
C ALA A 34 2.79 -14.57 -7.39
N LEU A 35 1.58 -14.14 -7.71
CA LEU A 35 0.35 -14.74 -7.20
C LEU A 35 0.25 -16.22 -7.62
N ILE A 36 0.48 -16.53 -8.90
CA ILE A 36 0.47 -17.91 -9.42
C ILE A 36 1.54 -18.77 -8.73
N CYS A 37 2.76 -18.24 -8.58
CA CYS A 37 3.86 -18.91 -7.88
C CYS A 37 3.49 -19.21 -6.42
N LEU A 38 2.93 -18.23 -5.70
CA LEU A 38 2.47 -18.40 -4.32
C LEU A 38 1.39 -19.48 -4.19
N PHE A 39 0.45 -19.54 -5.14
CA PHE A 39 -0.58 -20.57 -5.14
C PHE A 39 -0.01 -21.97 -5.41
N LYS A 40 0.98 -22.08 -6.30
CA LYS A 40 1.49 -23.38 -6.78
C LYS A 40 2.61 -23.98 -5.93
N GLN A 41 3.53 -23.16 -5.39
CA GLN A 41 4.76 -23.64 -4.77
C GLN A 41 4.72 -23.70 -3.24
N THR A 42 3.72 -23.09 -2.58
CA THR A 42 3.76 -22.98 -1.12
C THR A 42 3.30 -24.29 -0.45
N PRO A 43 4.17 -24.98 0.32
CA PRO A 43 3.84 -26.23 0.97
C PRO A 43 2.73 -26.05 2.02
N PRO A 44 1.83 -27.05 2.20
CA PRO A 44 0.65 -26.94 3.07
C PRO A 44 1.00 -26.71 4.54
N HIS A 45 2.23 -27.04 4.96
CA HIS A 45 2.69 -26.88 6.34
C HIS A 45 2.82 -25.41 6.79
N GLN A 46 2.86 -24.45 5.86
CA GLN A 46 2.98 -23.01 6.15
C GLN A 46 1.74 -22.22 5.69
N SER A 47 0.55 -22.76 5.90
CA SER A 47 -0.72 -22.17 5.44
C SER A 47 -0.97 -20.74 5.96
N MET A 48 -0.53 -20.41 7.18
CA MET A 48 -0.68 -19.08 7.75
C MET A 48 0.14 -18.02 6.99
N LEU A 49 1.43 -18.28 6.76
CA LEU A 49 2.32 -17.38 6.01
C LEU A 49 1.83 -17.18 4.58
N ARG A 50 1.35 -18.26 3.95
CA ARG A 50 0.76 -18.22 2.61
C ARG A 50 -0.40 -17.22 2.52
N ASN A 51 -1.31 -17.24 3.50
CA ASN A 51 -2.46 -16.35 3.50
C ASN A 51 -2.04 -14.87 3.63
N TYR A 52 -1.04 -14.56 4.46
CA TYR A 52 -0.51 -13.20 4.57
C TYR A 52 0.16 -12.71 3.28
N LEU A 53 0.93 -13.57 2.62
CA LEU A 53 1.57 -13.27 1.34
C LEU A 53 0.54 -13.00 0.24
N ILE A 54 -0.49 -13.85 0.13
CA ILE A 54 -1.58 -13.66 -0.83
C ILE A 54 -2.34 -12.36 -0.54
N LEU A 55 -2.66 -12.09 0.73
CA LEU A 55 -3.35 -10.87 1.12
C LEU A 55 -2.54 -9.61 0.77
N THR A 56 -1.23 -9.63 1.04
CA THR A 56 -0.33 -8.52 0.70
C THR A 56 -0.26 -8.31 -0.81
N GLN A 57 -0.21 -9.40 -1.57
CA GLN A 57 -0.19 -9.34 -3.04
C GLN A 57 -1.48 -8.73 -3.60
N ILE A 58 -2.64 -9.08 -3.03
CA ILE A 58 -3.93 -8.49 -3.40
C ILE A 58 -3.94 -6.99 -3.08
N TRP A 59 -3.45 -6.59 -1.90
CA TRP A 59 -3.35 -5.18 -1.53
C TRP A 59 -2.44 -4.38 -2.48
N MET A 60 -1.32 -4.95 -2.90
CA MET A 60 -0.42 -4.33 -3.89
C MET A 60 -1.10 -4.14 -5.24
N ILE A 61 -1.86 -5.14 -5.72
CA ILE A 61 -2.61 -5.02 -6.99
C ILE A 61 -3.68 -3.93 -6.88
N ILE A 62 -4.43 -3.88 -5.78
CA ILE A 62 -5.42 -2.82 -5.54
C ILE A 62 -4.72 -1.46 -5.51
N ALA A 63 -3.53 -1.37 -4.89
CA ALA A 63 -2.73 -0.17 -4.88
C ALA A 63 -2.39 0.29 -6.29
N ASP A 64 -1.77 -0.58 -7.09
CA ASP A 64 -1.34 -0.25 -8.45
C ASP A 64 -2.52 0.26 -9.29
N VAL A 65 -3.68 -0.40 -9.20
CA VAL A 65 -4.92 0.01 -9.88
C VAL A 65 -5.40 1.37 -9.36
N VAL A 66 -5.45 1.57 -8.05
CA VAL A 66 -5.84 2.86 -7.45
C VAL A 66 -4.86 3.96 -7.86
N TYR A 67 -3.57 3.68 -7.90
CA TYR A 67 -2.54 4.64 -8.30
C TYR A 67 -2.74 5.07 -9.75
N ASP A 68 -2.95 4.12 -10.66
CA ASP A 68 -3.16 4.37 -12.09
C ASP A 68 -4.48 5.09 -12.40
N ILE A 69 -5.57 4.75 -11.69
CA ILE A 69 -6.89 5.35 -11.94
C ILE A 69 -7.02 6.73 -11.28
N SER A 70 -6.45 6.93 -10.08
CA SER A 70 -6.79 8.08 -9.24
C SER A 70 -6.07 9.37 -9.63
N LEU A 71 -4.76 9.30 -9.91
CA LEU A 71 -3.95 10.47 -10.26
C LEU A 71 -2.74 9.99 -11.06
N ASP A 72 -2.54 10.55 -12.25
CA ASP A 72 -1.25 10.57 -12.90
C ASP A 72 -0.35 11.57 -12.17
N GLY A 73 0.09 11.16 -10.98
CA GLY A 73 0.97 11.95 -10.13
C GLY A 73 2.37 11.88 -10.69
N VAL A 74 2.90 13.02 -11.15
CA VAL A 74 4.31 13.16 -11.45
C VAL A 74 5.04 13.43 -10.13
N PRO A 75 5.82 12.49 -9.57
CA PRO A 75 6.63 12.78 -8.39
C PRO A 75 7.74 13.75 -8.81
N LEU A 76 7.46 15.05 -8.74
CA LEU A 76 8.49 16.07 -8.84
C LEU A 76 9.28 16.03 -7.54
N PHE A 77 10.59 15.83 -7.65
CA PHE A 77 11.53 15.47 -6.56
C PHE A 77 11.54 16.38 -5.32
N LEU A 78 10.78 17.49 -5.33
CA LEU A 78 10.71 18.49 -4.25
C LEU A 78 9.27 18.97 -3.94
N ILE A 79 8.29 18.65 -4.79
CA ILE A 79 6.90 19.12 -4.62
C ILE A 79 5.98 17.94 -4.88
N VAL A 80 5.23 17.54 -3.85
CA VAL A 80 4.09 16.64 -4.01
C VAL A 80 3.00 17.40 -4.75
N GLY A 81 3.12 17.45 -6.07
CA GLY A 81 2.16 18.00 -7.00
C GLY A 81 1.68 16.89 -7.92
N GLY A 82 0.41 16.93 -8.29
CA GLY A 82 -0.16 15.97 -9.23
C GLY A 82 -1.19 16.66 -10.10
N TYR A 83 -1.27 16.24 -11.36
CA TYR A 83 -2.35 16.67 -12.24
C TYR A 83 -3.56 15.78 -11.99
N CYS A 84 -4.73 16.39 -11.81
CA CYS A 84 -5.98 15.67 -11.65
C CYS A 84 -6.56 15.33 -13.03
N CYS A 85 -5.88 14.45 -13.77
CA CYS A 85 -6.31 14.02 -15.11
C CYS A 85 -6.89 12.60 -15.14
N GLY A 86 -6.92 11.90 -14.00
CA GLY A 86 -7.44 10.53 -13.90
C GLY A 86 -8.97 10.46 -13.86
N TRP A 87 -9.50 9.24 -13.96
CA TRP A 87 -10.93 8.99 -13.98
C TRP A 87 -11.65 9.49 -12.71
N LEU A 88 -11.01 9.38 -11.53
CA LEU A 88 -11.57 9.92 -10.28
C LEU A 88 -11.69 11.45 -10.26
N CYS A 89 -10.88 12.15 -11.06
CA CYS A 89 -10.96 13.60 -11.17
C CYS A 89 -12.16 14.00 -12.04
N THR A 90 -12.44 13.22 -13.08
CA THR A 90 -13.60 13.43 -13.96
C THR A 90 -14.93 13.23 -13.23
N THR A 91 -14.97 12.38 -12.20
CA THR A 91 -16.17 12.16 -11.38
C THR A 91 -16.42 13.26 -10.35
N GLY A 92 -15.57 14.29 -10.27
CA GLY A 92 -15.75 15.44 -9.38
C GLY A 92 -15.37 15.18 -7.92
N ILE A 93 -14.63 14.10 -7.63
CA ILE A 93 -14.14 13.83 -6.28
C ILE A 93 -13.05 14.86 -5.90
N PRO A 94 -13.13 15.51 -4.73
CA PRO A 94 -12.12 16.48 -4.34
C PRO A 94 -10.75 15.80 -4.13
N ILE A 95 -9.70 16.41 -4.70
CA ILE A 95 -8.30 16.00 -4.57
C ILE A 95 -7.88 15.59 -3.13
N PRO A 96 -8.24 16.32 -2.06
CA PRO A 96 -7.80 15.94 -0.71
C PRO A 96 -8.27 14.54 -0.30
N TYR A 97 -9.47 14.11 -0.70
CA TYR A 97 -9.96 12.76 -0.38
C TYR A 97 -9.15 11.67 -1.10
N ILE A 98 -8.79 11.93 -2.35
CA ILE A 98 -7.97 11.00 -3.15
C ILE A 98 -6.58 10.85 -2.52
N VAL A 99 -5.96 11.96 -2.10
CA VAL A 99 -4.66 11.94 -1.44
C VAL A 99 -4.73 11.20 -0.11
N VAL A 100 -5.74 11.46 0.72
CA VAL A 100 -5.94 10.75 2.00
C VAL A 100 -6.12 9.25 1.77
N PHE A 101 -6.93 8.87 0.78
CA PHE A 101 -7.14 7.47 0.42
C PHE A 101 -5.83 6.78 0.00
N LYS A 102 -5.01 7.42 -0.84
CA LYS A 102 -3.69 6.92 -1.22
C LYS A 102 -2.75 6.77 -0.01
N CYS A 103 -2.72 7.75 0.89
CA CYS A 103 -1.90 7.70 2.10
C CYS A 103 -2.30 6.53 3.02
N ILE A 104 -3.60 6.32 3.20
CA ILE A 104 -4.14 5.17 3.97
C ILE A 104 -3.68 3.86 3.34
N LEU A 105 -3.86 3.74 2.02
CA LEU A 105 -3.54 2.52 1.29
C LEU A 105 -2.04 2.20 1.34
N LEU A 106 -1.18 3.19 1.15
CA LEU A 106 0.28 3.05 1.26
C LEU A 106 0.70 2.68 2.69
N SER A 107 0.07 3.27 3.70
CA SER A 107 0.36 2.94 5.11
C SER A 107 0.00 1.49 5.44
N ASN A 108 -1.14 1.00 4.95
CA ASN A 108 -1.56 -0.40 5.14
C ASN A 108 -0.59 -1.39 4.48
N ILE A 109 -0.08 -1.07 3.28
CA ILE A 109 0.94 -1.87 2.61
C ILE A 109 2.24 -1.87 3.41
N GLY A 110 2.69 -0.70 3.88
CA GLY A 110 3.89 -0.58 4.70
C GLY A 110 3.81 -1.41 5.99
N VAL A 111 2.68 -1.34 6.70
CA VAL A 111 2.44 -2.16 7.90
C VAL A 111 2.43 -3.65 7.56
N SER A 112 1.78 -4.05 6.46
CA SER A 112 1.74 -5.47 6.03
C SER A 112 3.14 -6.02 5.74
N ILE A 113 3.97 -5.23 5.06
CA ILE A 113 5.38 -5.58 4.78
C ILE A 113 6.19 -5.67 6.07
N LEU A 114 6.04 -4.71 6.99
CA LEU A 114 6.74 -4.73 8.27
C LEU A 114 6.38 -5.97 9.11
N ILE A 115 5.09 -6.31 9.20
CA ILE A 115 4.63 -7.52 9.89
C ILE A 115 5.24 -8.76 9.24
N TYR A 116 5.25 -8.83 7.90
CA TYR A 116 5.89 -9.93 7.19
C TYR A 116 7.39 -10.05 7.50
N VAL A 117 8.13 -8.94 7.52
CA VAL A 117 9.56 -8.92 7.87
C VAL A 117 9.79 -9.41 9.30
N ILE A 118 8.99 -8.94 10.26
CA ILE A 118 9.06 -9.37 11.67
C ILE A 118 8.79 -10.87 11.78
N TYR A 119 7.73 -11.37 11.13
CA TYR A 119 7.39 -12.79 11.15
C TYR A 119 8.51 -13.65 10.56
N ARG A 120 9.10 -13.23 9.44
CA ARG A 120 10.22 -13.92 8.82
C ARG A 120 11.45 -13.93 9.74
N GLN A 121 11.70 -12.82 10.43
CA GLN A 121 12.83 -12.72 11.36
C GLN A 121 12.64 -13.62 12.59
N GLN A 122 11.40 -13.77 13.08
CA GLN A 122 11.07 -14.72 14.15
C GLN A 122 11.26 -16.18 13.72
N ALA A 123 10.99 -16.52 12.47
CA ALA A 123 11.19 -17.88 11.96
C ALA A 123 12.67 -18.32 11.88
N ILE A 124 13.61 -17.36 11.82
CA ILE A 124 15.06 -17.63 11.72
C ILE A 124 15.73 -17.67 13.12
N LEU A 125 15.16 -16.99 14.11
CA LEU A 125 15.71 -16.95 15.46
C LEU A 125 15.51 -18.32 16.16
N PHE A 126 16.62 -19.00 16.43
CA PHE A 126 16.65 -20.29 17.14
C PHE A 126 16.00 -20.22 18.53
N ASP A 127 15.38 -21.33 18.95
CA ASP A 127 14.54 -21.51 20.14
C ASP A 127 15.17 -21.16 21.50
N SER A 128 16.47 -20.88 21.55
CA SER A 128 17.24 -20.78 22.79
C SER A 128 17.43 -19.35 23.33
N ARG A 129 16.65 -18.34 22.89
CA ARG A 129 16.80 -16.95 23.38
C ARG A 129 15.51 -16.34 23.96
N PRO A 130 15.62 -15.46 24.98
CA PRO A 130 14.49 -14.90 25.74
C PRO A 130 13.59 -13.92 24.95
N PHE A 131 13.96 -13.59 23.71
CA PHE A 131 13.15 -12.72 22.83
C PHE A 131 12.07 -13.48 22.05
N LYS A 132 11.95 -14.80 22.21
CA LYS A 132 10.81 -15.54 21.68
C LYS A 132 9.57 -15.07 22.44
N MET A 133 8.77 -14.22 21.80
CA MET A 133 7.45 -13.87 22.30
C MET A 133 6.69 -15.19 22.48
N ASN A 134 6.46 -15.58 23.73
CA ASN A 134 5.51 -16.61 24.07
C ASN A 134 4.13 -16.05 23.73
N ILE A 135 3.77 -16.12 22.45
CA ILE A 135 2.38 -16.04 22.01
C ILE A 135 1.73 -17.25 22.67
N VAL A 136 1.11 -17.02 23.82
CA VAL A 136 0.30 -17.99 24.54
C VAL A 136 -0.75 -18.49 23.55
N THR A 137 -0.52 -19.67 22.99
CA THR A 137 -1.32 -20.34 21.97
C THR A 137 -2.61 -20.88 22.57
N ASP A 138 -3.40 -20.06 23.26
CA ASP A 138 -4.67 -20.51 23.84
C ASP A 138 -5.90 -20.19 22.98
N ASN A 139 -5.78 -19.43 21.88
CA ASN A 139 -6.92 -19.22 20.99
C ASN A 139 -6.50 -19.11 19.52
N LYS A 140 -6.60 -20.25 18.82
CA LYS A 140 -6.31 -20.40 17.38
C LYS A 140 -7.34 -19.71 16.47
N HIS A 141 -8.32 -18.98 17.01
CA HIS A 141 -9.42 -18.39 16.25
C HIS A 141 -9.38 -16.86 16.09
N ASP A 142 -8.57 -16.12 16.86
CA ASP A 142 -8.67 -14.64 16.94
C ASP A 142 -7.61 -13.82 16.19
N ASN A 143 -6.61 -14.46 15.56
CA ASN A 143 -5.53 -13.71 14.90
C ASN A 143 -5.95 -12.95 13.62
N SER A 144 -7.13 -13.26 13.06
CA SER A 144 -7.70 -12.44 11.99
C SER A 144 -8.14 -11.08 12.55
N HIS A 145 -8.77 -11.05 13.73
CA HIS A 145 -9.25 -9.82 14.37
C HIS A 145 -8.13 -8.86 14.73
N CYS A 146 -6.96 -9.35 15.13
CA CYS A 146 -5.83 -8.47 15.48
C CYS A 146 -5.31 -7.68 14.27
N THR A 147 -5.27 -8.30 13.09
CA THR A 147 -4.86 -7.62 11.85
C THR A 147 -5.88 -6.56 11.45
N TYR A 148 -7.18 -6.87 11.59
CA TYR A 148 -8.26 -5.87 11.40
C TYR A 148 -8.16 -4.73 12.42
N ILE A 149 -7.80 -4.99 13.67
CA ILE A 149 -7.64 -3.96 14.70
C ILE A 149 -6.49 -3.02 14.36
N TYR A 150 -5.36 -3.52 13.85
CA TYR A 150 -4.25 -2.65 13.42
C TYR A 150 -4.61 -1.79 12.20
N VAL A 151 -5.32 -2.37 11.21
CA VAL A 151 -5.84 -1.61 10.07
C VAL A 151 -6.85 -0.57 10.53
N LEU A 152 -7.75 -0.92 11.46
CA LEU A 152 -8.74 -0.02 12.03
C LEU A 152 -8.11 1.11 12.88
N LEU A 153 -7.08 0.80 13.68
CA LEU A 153 -6.32 1.81 14.43
C LEU A 153 -5.58 2.76 13.49
N SER A 154 -5.01 2.23 12.41
CA SER A 154 -4.32 3.04 11.38
C SER A 154 -5.31 4.00 10.70
N LEU A 155 -6.49 3.49 10.35
CA LEU A 155 -7.60 4.28 9.80
C LEU A 155 -8.09 5.35 10.79
N LEU A 156 -8.26 5.00 12.07
CA LEU A 156 -8.69 5.92 13.12
C LEU A 156 -7.66 7.02 13.38
N PHE A 157 -6.37 6.69 13.38
CA PHE A 157 -5.29 7.65 13.58
C PHE A 157 -5.22 8.68 12.44
N ILE A 158 -5.38 8.22 11.19
CA ILE A 158 -5.41 9.10 10.01
C ILE A 158 -6.68 9.95 9.98
N CYS A 159 -7.84 9.36 10.32
CA CYS A 159 -9.11 10.07 10.39
C CYS A 159 -9.09 11.16 11.49
N SER A 160 -8.51 10.86 12.64
CA SER A 160 -8.32 11.82 13.75
C SER A 160 -7.45 13.01 13.33
N LYS A 161 -6.36 12.78 12.58
CA LYS A 161 -5.52 13.86 12.05
C LYS A 161 -6.21 14.69 10.98
N THR A 162 -7.03 14.08 10.14
CA THR A 162 -7.72 14.76 9.03
C THR A 162 -8.83 15.69 9.55
N ASN A 163 -9.55 15.31 10.61
CA ASN A 163 -10.55 16.19 11.23
C ASN A 163 -9.93 17.42 11.91
N ARG A 164 -8.70 17.33 12.41
CA ARG A 164 -7.99 18.50 12.97
C ARG A 164 -7.66 19.57 11.93
N LEU A 165 -7.44 19.18 10.66
CA LEU A 165 -7.11 20.11 9.57
C LEU A 165 -8.33 20.83 8.98
N ARG A 166 -9.56 20.44 9.37
CA ARG A 166 -10.80 21.05 8.87
C ARG A 166 -11.35 22.17 9.78
N VAL A 167 -10.70 22.44 10.91
CA VAL A 167 -11.14 23.41 11.94
C VAL A 167 -10.21 24.64 12.03
N GLN A 168 -9.24 24.75 11.13
CA GLN A 168 -8.38 25.93 10.96
C GLN A 168 -8.57 26.53 9.57
#